data_AF-A0A4Y9ZRS8-F1
#
_entry.id   AF-A0A4Y9ZRS8-F1
#
_cell.length_a   1.000
_cell.length_b   1.000
_cell.length_c   1.000
_cell.angle_alpha   90.00
_cell.angle_beta   90.00
_cell.angle_gamma   90.00
#
_symmetry.space_group_name_H-M   'P 1'
#
loop_
_entity.id
_entity.type
_entity.pdbx_description
1 polymer ?
#
loop_
_entity_poly.entity_id
_entity_poly.type
_entity_poly.pdbx_seq_one_letter_code
_entity_poly.pdbx_strand_id
1 'polypeptide(L)'
;MSDEASAIAKEAKGLQQGLKEFLTAKSRDPWDKEVEFQRKNLQKQYLLLLLAHPYAKESKDAETHLWMQTSYALISVYKQRIATVERALRESGAQKQQGRGPRHGPVEQRKLLQRFKQFLANEEKFWTQLIVRYQRQFALTEARPALLALGTPLPHRRGGSRARCGRRWERWTPEPLSLPA
;
A
#
# COMPACT_ATOMS: atom_id res chain seq x y z
N MET A 1 -4.04 -25.37 -12.94
CA MET A 1 -3.12 -24.51 -12.16
C MET A 1 -2.78 -23.21 -12.87
N SER A 2 -2.60 -23.18 -14.21
CA SER A 2 -2.40 -21.93 -14.96
C SER A 2 -3.66 -21.04 -14.99
N ASP A 3 -4.85 -21.64 -14.99
CA ASP A 3 -6.12 -20.91 -15.13
C ASP A 3 -6.44 -20.04 -13.90
N GLU A 4 -6.10 -20.50 -12.69
CA GLU A 4 -6.27 -19.72 -11.45
C GLU A 4 -5.36 -18.50 -11.41
N ALA A 5 -4.08 -18.65 -11.77
CA ALA A 5 -3.15 -17.51 -11.84
C ALA A 5 -3.58 -16.48 -12.89
N SER A 6 -4.11 -16.94 -14.03
CA SER A 6 -4.66 -16.06 -15.07
C SER A 6 -5.91 -15.33 -14.59
N ALA A 7 -6.81 -16.01 -13.85
CA ALA A 7 -8.00 -15.39 -13.27
C ALA A 7 -7.63 -14.29 -12.24
N ILE A 8 -6.69 -14.58 -11.33
CA ILE A 8 -6.18 -13.62 -10.35
C ILE A 8 -5.56 -12.40 -11.06
N ALA A 9 -4.77 -12.63 -12.13
CA ALA A 9 -4.16 -11.55 -12.88
C ALA A 9 -5.19 -10.66 -13.59
N LYS A 10 -6.27 -11.25 -14.13
CA LYS A 10 -7.38 -10.48 -14.72
C LYS A 10 -8.11 -9.64 -13.66
N GLU A 11 -8.39 -10.23 -12.50
CA GLU A 11 -9.02 -9.50 -11.39
C GLU A 11 -8.13 -8.35 -10.90
N ALA A 12 -6.83 -8.58 -10.74
CA ALA A 12 -5.87 -7.56 -10.37
C ALA A 12 -5.84 -6.39 -11.36
N LYS A 13 -5.92 -6.66 -12.67
CA LYS A 13 -6.03 -5.60 -13.70
C LYS A 13 -7.33 -4.80 -13.58
N GLY A 14 -8.45 -5.46 -13.29
CA GLY A 14 -9.73 -4.78 -13.04
C GLY A 14 -9.66 -3.84 -11.84
N LEU A 15 -9.11 -4.33 -10.72
CA LEU A 15 -8.90 -3.54 -9.50
C LEU A 15 -7.91 -2.39 -9.72
N GLN A 16 -6.86 -2.60 -10.49
CA GLN A 16 -5.90 -1.56 -10.88
C GLN A 16 -6.60 -0.41 -11.63
N GLN A 17 -7.44 -0.74 -12.61
CA GLN A 17 -8.17 0.25 -13.38
C GLN A 17 -9.11 1.07 -12.50
N GLY A 18 -9.87 0.40 -11.61
CA GLY A 18 -10.74 1.08 -10.64
C GLY A 18 -9.97 1.97 -9.67
N LEU A 19 -8.81 1.51 -9.15
CA LEU A 19 -7.96 2.32 -8.28
C LEU A 19 -7.42 3.56 -9.00
N LYS A 20 -7.00 3.41 -10.26
CA LYS A 20 -6.52 4.54 -11.08
C LYS A 20 -7.62 5.58 -11.29
N GLU A 21 -8.85 5.15 -11.57
CA GLU A 21 -10.01 6.04 -11.70
C GLU A 21 -10.30 6.80 -10.42
N PHE A 22 -10.23 6.13 -9.26
CA PHE A 22 -10.41 6.81 -7.98
C PHE A 22 -9.31 7.83 -7.67
N LEU A 23 -8.06 7.55 -8.07
CA LEU A 23 -6.94 8.47 -7.84
C LEU A 23 -6.93 9.67 -8.79
N THR A 24 -7.47 9.53 -10.01
CA THR A 24 -7.57 10.63 -10.98
C THR A 24 -8.84 11.46 -10.81
N ALA A 25 -9.87 10.91 -10.17
CA ALA A 25 -11.09 11.65 -9.84
C ALA A 25 -10.75 12.84 -8.92
N LYS A 26 -10.89 14.06 -9.45
CA LYS A 26 -10.62 15.30 -8.70
C LYS A 26 -11.47 15.45 -7.43
N SER A 27 -12.60 14.77 -7.37
CA SER A 27 -13.56 14.82 -6.26
C SER A 27 -13.23 13.90 -5.10
N ARG A 28 -12.31 12.94 -5.27
CA ARG A 28 -11.97 11.97 -4.22
C ARG A 28 -10.62 12.24 -3.61
N ASP A 29 -10.58 12.10 -2.29
CA ASP A 29 -9.36 12.20 -1.54
C ASP A 29 -8.54 10.90 -1.70
N PRO A 30 -7.21 10.97 -1.85
CA PRO A 30 -6.33 9.80 -1.96
C PRO A 30 -6.32 8.90 -0.71
N TRP A 31 -6.81 9.42 0.41
CA TRP A 31 -6.94 8.75 1.72
C TRP A 31 -8.39 8.40 2.05
N ASP A 32 -9.28 8.42 1.07
CA ASP A 32 -10.64 7.91 1.25
C ASP A 32 -10.59 6.42 1.60
N LYS A 33 -11.51 5.98 2.47
CA LYS A 33 -11.61 4.59 2.93
C LYS A 33 -11.81 3.63 1.75
N GLU A 34 -12.53 4.07 0.72
CA GLU A 34 -12.73 3.27 -0.50
C GLU A 34 -11.41 3.08 -1.27
N VAL A 35 -10.59 4.13 -1.38
CA VAL A 35 -9.27 4.04 -2.04
C VAL A 35 -8.35 3.09 -1.26
N GLU A 36 -8.35 3.18 0.07
CA GLU A 36 -7.58 2.25 0.91
C GLU A 36 -8.07 0.81 0.80
N PHE A 37 -9.39 0.60 0.72
CA PHE A 37 -9.99 -0.72 0.55
C PHE A 37 -9.59 -1.35 -0.79
N GLN A 38 -9.76 -0.61 -1.89
CA GLN A 38 -9.35 -1.07 -3.22
C GLN A 38 -7.86 -1.36 -3.29
N ARG A 39 -7.03 -0.51 -2.68
CA ARG A 39 -5.58 -0.74 -2.57
C ARG A 39 -5.27 -2.05 -1.87
N LYS A 40 -5.87 -2.31 -0.70
CA LYS A 40 -5.64 -3.55 0.06
C LYS A 40 -6.10 -4.79 -0.70
N ASN A 41 -7.21 -4.70 -1.43
CA ASN A 41 -7.67 -5.79 -2.30
C ASN A 41 -6.68 -6.05 -3.44
N LEU A 42 -6.18 -5.00 -4.09
CA LEU A 42 -5.16 -5.12 -5.13
C LEU A 42 -3.85 -5.73 -4.58
N GLN A 43 -3.40 -5.28 -3.40
CA GLN A 43 -2.25 -5.87 -2.71
C GLN A 43 -2.49 -7.37 -2.45
N LYS A 44 -3.67 -7.76 -2.00
CA LYS A 44 -4.02 -9.16 -1.76
C LYS A 44 -3.89 -10.01 -3.03
N GLN A 45 -4.37 -9.53 -4.19
CA GLN A 45 -4.29 -10.30 -5.44
C GLN A 45 -2.84 -10.51 -5.90
N TYR A 46 -2.01 -9.46 -5.84
CA TYR A 46 -0.58 -9.62 -6.16
C TYR A 46 0.16 -10.51 -5.16
N LEU A 47 -0.19 -10.46 -3.87
CA LEU A 47 0.37 -11.37 -2.87
C LEU A 47 0.01 -12.84 -3.15
N LEU A 48 -1.20 -13.11 -3.66
CA LEU A 48 -1.60 -14.46 -4.06
C LEU A 48 -0.77 -14.94 -5.26
N LEU A 49 -0.54 -14.09 -6.26
CA LEU A 49 0.36 -14.43 -7.37
C LEU A 49 1.77 -14.76 -6.87
N LEU A 50 2.35 -13.89 -6.04
CA LEU A 50 3.71 -14.03 -5.54
C LEU A 50 3.91 -15.24 -4.61
N LEU A 51 2.96 -15.52 -3.73
CA LEU A 51 3.14 -16.52 -2.66
C LEU A 51 2.49 -17.88 -2.96
N ALA A 52 1.42 -17.91 -3.76
CA ALA A 52 0.72 -19.15 -4.13
C ALA A 52 1.08 -19.64 -5.53
N HIS A 53 1.41 -18.75 -6.46
CA HIS A 53 1.74 -19.09 -7.85
C HIS A 53 3.10 -18.53 -8.30
N PRO A 54 4.20 -18.74 -7.57
CA PRO A 54 5.49 -18.09 -7.83
C PRO A 54 6.09 -18.39 -9.21
N TYR A 55 5.74 -19.53 -9.81
CA TYR A 55 6.25 -19.95 -11.13
C TYR A 55 5.30 -19.63 -12.30
N ALA A 56 4.15 -19.01 -12.04
CA ALA A 56 3.25 -18.58 -13.09
C ALA A 56 3.87 -17.42 -13.88
N LYS A 57 3.58 -17.34 -15.20
CA LYS A 57 4.10 -16.26 -16.05
C LYS A 57 3.62 -14.89 -15.57
N GLU A 58 2.40 -14.86 -15.05
CA GLU A 58 1.73 -13.71 -14.46
C GLU A 58 2.43 -13.19 -13.19
N SER A 59 3.17 -14.05 -12.49
CA SER A 59 3.86 -13.69 -11.24
C SER A 59 5.21 -13.03 -11.47
N LYS A 60 5.80 -13.15 -12.67
CA LYS A 60 7.12 -12.60 -13.01
C LYS A 60 7.23 -11.10 -12.68
N ASP A 61 6.19 -10.34 -13.01
CA ASP A 61 6.15 -8.88 -12.83
C ASP A 61 5.23 -8.47 -11.66
N ALA A 62 4.72 -9.43 -10.88
CA ALA A 62 3.73 -9.15 -9.83
C ALA A 62 4.28 -8.26 -8.71
N GLU A 63 5.58 -8.37 -8.37
CA GLU A 63 6.23 -7.50 -7.39
C GLU A 63 6.32 -6.05 -7.91
N THR A 64 6.80 -5.87 -9.14
CA THR A 64 6.89 -4.56 -9.79
C THR A 64 5.51 -3.92 -9.87
N HIS A 65 4.48 -4.68 -10.26
CA HIS A 65 3.11 -4.18 -10.30
C HIS A 65 2.57 -3.86 -8.90
N LEU A 66 2.84 -4.70 -7.90
CA LEU A 66 2.45 -4.44 -6.51
C LEU A 66 3.00 -3.08 -6.05
N TRP A 67 4.29 -2.82 -6.24
CA TRP A 67 4.90 -1.53 -5.90
C TRP A 67 4.31 -0.36 -6.71
N MET A 68 4.32 -0.48 -8.04
CA MET A 68 3.98 0.63 -8.93
C MET A 68 2.50 1.02 -8.84
N GLN A 69 1.60 0.05 -8.73
CA GLN A 69 0.16 0.28 -8.77
C GLN A 69 -0.45 0.59 -7.39
N THR A 70 0.25 0.27 -6.29
CA THR A 70 -0.26 0.50 -4.93
C THR A 70 0.51 1.61 -4.22
N SER A 71 1.75 1.33 -3.79
CA SER A 71 2.55 2.25 -3.00
C SER A 71 2.96 3.49 -3.81
N TYR A 72 3.60 3.29 -4.96
CA TYR A 72 4.15 4.39 -5.75
C TYR A 72 3.07 5.34 -6.29
N ALA A 73 1.96 4.79 -6.78
CA ALA A 73 0.83 5.58 -7.26
C ALA A 73 0.34 6.56 -6.18
N LEU A 74 0.15 6.10 -4.95
CA LEU A 74 -0.28 6.94 -3.84
C LEU A 74 0.81 7.94 -3.42
N ILE A 75 2.09 7.51 -3.36
CA ILE A 75 3.21 8.41 -3.07
C ILE A 75 3.25 9.57 -4.06
N SER A 76 3.07 9.29 -5.36
CA SER A 76 3.06 10.30 -6.42
C SER A 76 1.93 11.31 -6.19
N VAL A 77 0.72 10.83 -5.89
CA VAL A 77 -0.44 11.69 -5.61
C VAL A 77 -0.22 12.55 -4.36
N TYR A 78 0.32 11.98 -3.26
CA TYR A 78 0.67 12.76 -2.07
C TYR A 78 1.69 13.86 -2.39
N LYS A 79 2.77 13.52 -3.11
CA LYS A 79 3.79 14.50 -3.52
C LYS A 79 3.18 15.64 -4.34
N GLN A 80 2.32 15.32 -5.30
CA GLN A 80 1.65 16.32 -6.13
C GLN A 80 0.76 17.25 -5.28
N ARG A 81 -0.08 16.69 -4.39
CA ARG A 81 -0.98 17.47 -3.54
C ARG A 81 -0.22 18.37 -2.56
N ILE A 82 0.85 17.87 -1.96
CA ILE A 82 1.74 18.65 -1.09
C ILE A 82 2.32 19.84 -1.87
N ALA A 83 2.86 19.59 -3.06
CA ALA A 83 3.41 20.63 -3.91
C ALA A 83 2.37 21.68 -4.32
N THR A 84 1.11 21.29 -4.59
CA THR A 84 0.01 22.22 -4.88
C THR A 84 -0.29 23.12 -3.70
N VAL A 85 -0.43 22.56 -2.49
CA VAL A 85 -0.70 23.34 -1.27
C VAL A 85 0.46 24.28 -0.94
N GLU A 86 1.70 23.82 -1.12
CA GLU A 86 2.90 24.64 -0.90
C GLU A 86 2.99 25.84 -1.86
N ARG A 87 2.63 25.67 -3.13
CA ARG A 87 2.56 26.78 -4.09
C ARG A 87 1.48 27.79 -3.71
N ALA A 88 0.29 27.31 -3.37
CA ALA A 88 -0.83 28.17 -2.96
C ALA A 88 -0.49 29.00 -1.69
N LEU A 89 0.25 28.42 -0.74
CA LEU A 89 0.72 29.12 0.46
C LEU A 89 1.74 30.22 0.14
N ARG A 90 2.67 29.96 -0.80
CA ARG A 90 3.67 30.96 -1.25
C ARG A 90 2.99 32.14 -1.95
N GLU A 91 2.05 31.85 -2.85
CA GLU A 91 1.27 32.85 -3.59
C GLU A 91 0.41 33.70 -2.64
N SER A 92 -0.24 33.07 -1.67
CA SER A 92 -1.05 33.76 -0.64
C SER A 92 -0.22 34.65 0.30
N GLY A 93 1.06 34.32 0.51
CA GLY A 93 1.99 35.13 1.31
C GLY A 93 2.46 36.41 0.61
N ALA A 94 2.51 36.42 -0.73
CA ALA A 94 2.92 37.56 -1.54
C ALA A 94 1.80 38.58 -1.77
N GLN A 95 0.53 38.15 -1.74
CA GLN A 95 -0.63 38.99 -2.04
C GLN A 95 -1.26 39.59 -0.77
N LYS A 96 -0.46 40.31 0.03
CA LYS A 96 -0.85 40.83 1.35
C LYS A 96 -1.70 42.11 1.35
N GLN A 97 -2.36 42.50 0.25
CA GLN A 97 -3.01 43.83 0.16
C GLN A 97 -4.51 43.91 -0.14
N GLN A 98 -5.26 42.82 -0.36
CA GLN A 98 -6.72 42.93 -0.53
C GLN A 98 -7.53 41.81 0.16
N GLY A 99 -7.96 42.09 1.40
CA GLY A 99 -9.36 41.94 1.84
C GLY A 99 -10.03 40.57 1.97
N ARG A 100 -9.44 39.44 1.57
CA ARG A 100 -10.03 38.10 1.82
C ARG A 100 -8.98 37.17 2.42
N GLY A 101 -9.17 36.82 3.69
CA GLY A 101 -8.28 35.95 4.46
C GLY A 101 -7.99 34.62 3.75
N PRO A 102 -6.83 34.00 4.01
CA PRO A 102 -6.33 32.86 3.27
C PRO A 102 -7.27 31.66 3.44
N ARG A 103 -7.98 31.29 2.36
CA ARG A 103 -8.91 30.16 2.32
C ARG A 103 -8.24 28.78 2.40
N HIS A 104 -6.92 28.69 2.20
CA HIS A 104 -6.12 27.47 2.37
C HIS A 104 -5.00 27.73 3.38
N GLY A 105 -5.17 27.22 4.61
CA GLY A 105 -4.28 27.54 5.74
C GLY A 105 -3.13 26.55 5.93
N PRO A 106 -2.06 26.95 6.67
CA PRO A 106 -0.95 26.07 7.09
C PRO A 106 -1.40 24.78 7.80
N VAL A 107 -2.61 24.77 8.36
CA VAL A 107 -3.23 23.63 9.02
C VAL A 107 -3.48 22.47 8.04
N GLU A 108 -3.92 22.76 6.82
CA GLU A 108 -4.17 21.72 5.82
C GLU A 108 -2.88 21.07 5.33
N GLN A 109 -1.84 21.88 5.13
CA GLN A 109 -0.49 21.39 4.81
C GLN A 109 0.02 20.45 5.90
N ARG A 110 -0.10 20.85 7.18
CA ARG A 110 0.32 20.00 8.32
C ARG A 110 -0.47 18.70 8.38
N LYS A 111 -1.79 18.75 8.21
CA LYS A 111 -2.65 17.56 8.18
C LYS A 111 -2.26 16.61 7.04
N LEU A 112 -2.01 17.15 5.84
CA LEU A 112 -1.59 16.37 4.68
C LEU A 112 -0.24 15.69 4.89
N LEU A 113 0.75 16.43 5.42
CA LEU A 113 2.06 15.87 5.75
C LEU A 113 1.98 14.79 6.83
N GLN A 114 1.15 14.98 7.86
CA GLN A 114 0.92 13.98 8.90
C GLN A 114 0.32 12.69 8.30
N ARG A 115 -0.71 12.82 7.46
CA ARG A 115 -1.30 11.68 6.75
C ARG A 115 -0.29 10.98 5.86
N PHE A 116 0.54 11.72 5.14
CA PHE A 116 1.58 11.14 4.29
C PHE A 116 2.61 10.36 5.11
N LYS A 117 3.08 10.90 6.25
CA LYS A 117 3.97 10.19 7.17
C LYS A 117 3.34 8.90 7.70
N GLN A 118 2.06 8.95 8.10
CA GLN A 118 1.33 7.77 8.57
C GLN A 118 1.21 6.72 7.46
N PHE A 119 0.90 7.15 6.24
CA PHE A 119 0.86 6.28 5.07
C PHE A 119 2.21 5.60 4.84
N LEU A 120 3.32 6.35 4.85
CA LEU A 120 4.67 5.79 4.68
C LEU A 120 5.03 4.77 5.77
N ALA A 121 4.69 5.05 7.03
CA ALA A 121 4.93 4.10 8.13
C ALA A 121 4.13 2.80 7.95
N ASN A 122 2.89 2.90 7.44
CA ASN A 122 2.07 1.73 7.14
C ASN A 122 2.64 0.92 5.97
N GLU A 123 3.14 1.60 4.93
CA GLU A 123 3.79 0.95 3.78
C GLU A 123 5.10 0.27 4.20
N GLU A 124 5.95 0.92 4.99
CA GLU A 124 7.16 0.31 5.56
C GLU A 124 6.81 -0.99 6.30
N LYS A 125 5.83 -0.93 7.21
CA LYS A 125 5.34 -2.11 7.94
C LYS A 125 4.86 -3.22 6.99
N PHE A 126 4.12 -2.87 5.93
CA PHE A 126 3.66 -3.83 4.94
C PHE A 126 4.83 -4.52 4.23
N TRP A 127 5.79 -3.75 3.71
CA TRP A 127 6.95 -4.28 2.99
C TRP A 127 7.85 -5.13 3.89
N THR A 128 8.12 -4.69 5.12
CA THR A 128 8.85 -5.51 6.11
C THR A 128 8.15 -6.84 6.35
N GLN A 129 6.82 -6.83 6.54
CA GLN A 129 6.05 -8.06 6.76
C GLN A 129 6.04 -8.98 5.53
N LEU A 130 5.95 -8.41 4.32
CA LEU A 130 6.02 -9.17 3.08
C LEU A 130 7.36 -9.89 2.95
N ILE A 131 8.48 -9.18 3.12
CA ILE A 131 9.81 -9.77 3.00
C ILE A 131 10.03 -10.89 4.03
N VAL A 132 9.61 -10.68 5.29
CA VAL A 132 9.67 -11.71 6.33
C VAL A 132 8.82 -12.94 5.96
N ARG A 133 7.64 -12.74 5.37
CA ARG A 133 6.79 -13.86 4.91
C ARG A 133 7.41 -14.58 3.72
N TYR A 134 7.97 -13.84 2.77
CA TYR A 134 8.64 -14.39 1.59
C TYR A 134 9.80 -15.30 1.99
N GLN A 135 10.65 -14.81 2.91
CA GLN A 135 11.75 -15.56 3.47
C GLN A 135 11.30 -16.85 4.18
N ARG A 136 10.20 -16.80 4.95
CA ARG A 136 9.64 -17.99 5.62
C ARG A 136 9.04 -18.99 4.63
N GLN A 137 8.24 -18.51 3.68
CA GLN A 137 7.49 -19.33 2.73
C GLN A 137 8.43 -20.14 1.83
N PHE A 138 9.52 -19.51 1.38
CA PHE A 138 10.50 -20.11 0.47
C PHE A 138 11.78 -20.58 1.18
N ALA A 139 11.81 -20.54 2.52
CA ALA A 139 12.94 -20.97 3.34
C ALA A 139 14.30 -20.36 2.93
N LEU A 140 14.30 -19.08 2.56
CA LEU A 140 15.50 -18.35 2.08
C LEU A 140 16.45 -18.03 3.25
N THR A 141 17.27 -19.00 3.63
CA THR A 141 18.23 -18.85 4.73
C THR A 141 19.38 -17.90 4.39
N GLU A 142 19.76 -17.83 3.13
CA GLU A 142 20.80 -16.94 2.60
C GLU A 142 20.44 -15.45 2.68
N ALA A 143 19.15 -15.11 2.67
CA ALA A 143 18.69 -13.72 2.80
C ALA A 143 18.80 -13.18 4.23
N ARG A 144 18.98 -14.04 5.24
CA ARG A 144 19.01 -13.66 6.66
C ARG A 144 20.03 -12.57 7.03
N PRO A 145 21.31 -12.64 6.63
CA PRO A 145 22.27 -11.59 6.93
C PRO A 145 21.85 -10.23 6.37
N ALA A 146 21.29 -10.20 5.15
CA ALA A 146 20.78 -8.97 4.55
C ALA A 146 19.57 -8.41 5.32
N LEU A 147 18.65 -9.28 5.76
CA LEU A 147 17.50 -8.89 6.58
C LEU A 147 17.91 -8.29 7.93
N LEU A 148 18.95 -8.84 8.56
CA LEU A 148 19.51 -8.30 9.80
C LEU A 148 20.17 -6.93 9.59
N ALA A 149 20.93 -6.76 8.50
CA ALA A 149 21.54 -5.49 8.15
C ALA A 149 20.50 -4.38 7.92
N LEU A 150 19.32 -4.74 7.43
CA LEU A 150 18.18 -3.83 7.23
C LEU A 150 17.37 -3.57 8.51
N GLY A 151 17.79 -4.11 9.66
CA GLY A 151 17.06 -3.97 10.93
C GLY A 151 15.70 -4.66 10.94
N THR A 152 15.43 -5.55 10.00
CA THR A 152 14.14 -6.25 9.93
C THR A 152 14.09 -7.37 10.98
N PRO A 153 13.05 -7.42 11.84
CA PRO A 153 12.99 -8.38 12.92
C PRO A 153 12.88 -9.80 12.36
N LEU A 154 13.91 -10.60 12.58
CA LEU A 154 13.86 -12.01 12.22
C LEU A 154 12.82 -12.74 13.08
N PRO A 155 12.02 -13.62 12.49
CA PRO A 155 11.20 -14.55 13.26
C PRO A 155 12.09 -15.41 14.16
N HIS A 156 11.89 -15.35 15.46
CA HIS A 156 12.48 -16.34 16.35
C HIS A 156 11.91 -17.72 15.99
N ARG A 157 12.78 -18.65 15.58
CA ARG A 157 12.42 -20.04 15.22
C ARG A 157 11.91 -20.75 16.48
N ARG A 158 10.59 -20.82 16.70
CA ARG A 158 10.01 -21.91 17.51
C ARG A 158 9.84 -23.13 16.61
N GLY A 159 10.49 -24.22 17.00
CA GLY A 159 10.65 -25.44 16.22
C GLY A 159 9.34 -26.15 15.91
N GLY A 160 9.41 -26.99 14.87
CA GLY A 160 8.57 -28.17 14.69
C GLY A 160 7.08 -27.95 14.49
N SER A 161 6.64 -27.74 13.25
CA SER A 161 5.61 -28.61 12.64
C SER A 161 5.50 -28.26 11.15
N ARG A 162 5.92 -29.19 10.29
CA ARG A 162 5.29 -29.32 8.96
C ARG A 162 3.79 -29.56 9.17
N ALA A 163 2.98 -29.20 8.16
CA ALA A 163 1.53 -29.39 8.09
C ALA A 163 0.64 -28.37 8.83
N ARG A 164 0.41 -27.24 8.17
CA ARG A 164 -0.92 -26.75 7.75
C ARG A 164 -0.78 -25.37 7.11
N CYS A 165 -0.26 -25.34 5.88
CA CYS A 165 -0.32 -24.16 5.03
C CYS A 165 -1.68 -24.17 4.32
N GLY A 166 -2.73 -23.86 5.08
CA GLY A 166 -4.10 -23.80 4.58
C GLY A 166 -4.79 -22.62 5.24
N ARG A 167 -5.00 -21.56 4.44
CA ARG A 167 -5.94 -20.47 4.73
C ARG A 167 -5.74 -19.74 6.05
N ARG A 168 -4.65 -18.97 6.16
CA ARG A 168 -4.52 -17.88 7.16
C ARG A 168 -4.19 -16.54 6.48
N TRP A 169 -4.91 -16.22 5.41
CA TRP A 169 -4.86 -14.89 4.79
C TRP A 169 -5.95 -13.95 5.35
N GLU A 170 -6.91 -14.46 6.13
CA GLU A 170 -8.00 -13.70 6.75
C GLU A 170 -7.52 -12.74 7.86
N ARG A 171 -6.31 -12.91 8.39
CA ARG A 171 -5.71 -11.99 9.39
C ARG A 171 -5.18 -10.69 8.77
N TRP A 172 -5.87 -10.19 7.76
CA TRP A 172 -5.69 -8.86 7.15
C TRP A 172 -7.01 -8.09 7.11
N THR A 173 -8.13 -8.65 7.58
CA THR A 173 -9.37 -7.90 7.79
C THR A 173 -9.26 -7.09 9.08
N PRO A 174 -9.52 -5.76 9.06
CA PRO A 174 -9.91 -5.08 10.27
C PRO A 174 -11.28 -5.63 10.69
N GLU A 175 -11.46 -5.87 11.99
CA GLU A 175 -12.74 -6.17 12.61
C GLU A 175 -13.83 -5.22 12.07
N PRO A 176 -15.02 -5.72 11.68
CA PRO A 176 -16.14 -4.85 11.44
C PRO A 176 -16.45 -4.12 12.76
N LEU A 177 -16.33 -2.79 12.75
CA LEU A 177 -16.79 -1.95 13.85
C LEU A 177 -18.28 -2.20 14.04
N SER A 178 -18.61 -2.99 15.06
CA SER A 178 -19.96 -3.16 15.57
C SER A 178 -20.51 -1.79 15.97
N LEU A 179 -21.51 -1.30 15.22
CA LEU A 179 -22.31 -0.15 15.61
C LEU A 179 -23.21 -0.56 16.78
N PRO A 180 -23.24 0.17 17.91
CA PRO A 180 -24.29 -0.02 18.90
C PRO A 180 -25.62 0.50 18.35
N ALA A 181 -26.69 -0.25 18.62
CA ALA A 181 -28.08 0.13 18.38
C ALA A 181 -28.54 1.22 19.36
#